data_AF-A0A7U9T454-F1
#
_entry.id   AF-A0A7U9T454-F1
#
_cell.length_a   1.000
_cell.length_b   1.000
_cell.length_c   1.000
_cell.angle_alpha   90.00
_cell.angle_beta   90.00
_cell.angle_gamma   90.00
#
_symmetry.space_group_name_H-M   'P 1'
#
loop_
_entity.id
_entity.type
_entity.pdbx_description
1 polymer ?
#
loop_
_entity_poly.entity_id
_entity_poly.type
_entity_poly.pdbx_seq_one_letter_code
_entity_poly.pdbx_strand_id
1 'polypeptide(L)'
;MGSSRGFLSNSKYSKYNVDTEYNRNNGKVKTIYNDDLKVVSIVCDLIVHSRGEIVEKDHLIALEMIKAYRKVEAKENDKARLVALTKDSYDEVWSFDGKTLPEHVCGYELGIYYEMNRKCSLIYIEYYIKGKMLKNYTLKIC
;
A
#
# COMPACT_ATOMS: atom_id res chain seq x y z
N MET A 1 -9.86 18.48 -13.83
CA MET A 1 -9.50 17.19 -13.21
C MET A 1 -8.26 16.66 -13.93
N GLY A 2 -7.06 16.86 -13.37
CA GLY A 2 -5.84 16.34 -13.96
C GLY A 2 -5.76 14.83 -13.70
N SER A 3 -5.87 14.01 -14.75
CA SER A 3 -5.72 12.57 -14.63
C SER A 3 -4.28 12.25 -14.22
N SER A 4 -4.10 11.56 -13.10
CA SER A 4 -2.82 11.00 -12.62
C SER A 4 -2.08 10.17 -13.68
N ARG A 5 -2.74 9.78 -14.79
CA ARG A 5 -2.14 9.15 -15.97
C ARG A 5 -1.03 9.98 -16.63
N GLY A 6 -1.07 11.30 -16.58
CA GLY A 6 -0.11 12.15 -17.29
C GLY A 6 1.35 11.95 -16.87
N PHE A 7 1.59 11.66 -15.58
CA PHE A 7 2.93 11.48 -15.04
C PHE A 7 3.50 10.08 -15.30
N LEU A 8 2.67 9.04 -15.24
CA LEU A 8 3.12 7.66 -15.47
C LEU A 8 3.31 7.37 -16.96
N SER A 9 2.41 7.86 -17.82
CA SER A 9 2.40 7.58 -19.26
C SER A 9 3.70 7.95 -20.00
N ASN A 10 4.41 8.98 -19.53
CA ASN A 10 5.69 9.43 -20.10
C ASN A 10 6.92 8.92 -19.31
N SER A 11 6.77 7.86 -18.54
CA SER A 11 7.83 7.28 -17.71
C SER A 11 8.01 5.79 -17.99
N LYS A 12 9.06 5.19 -17.42
CA LYS A 12 9.24 3.71 -17.42
C LYS A 12 8.11 2.95 -16.72
N TYR A 13 7.23 3.65 -16.00
CA TYR A 13 6.07 3.10 -15.30
C TYR A 13 4.75 3.29 -16.06
N SER A 14 4.80 3.51 -17.39
CA SER A 14 3.61 3.75 -18.22
C SER A 14 2.58 2.61 -18.23
N LYS A 15 3.00 1.39 -17.87
CA LYS A 15 2.13 0.22 -17.68
C LYS A 15 1.51 0.11 -16.29
N TYR A 16 1.89 0.99 -15.36
CA TYR A 16 1.29 1.04 -14.03
C TYR A 16 0.14 2.02 -13.98
N ASN A 17 -0.81 1.73 -13.10
CA ASN A 17 -2.01 2.52 -12.88
C ASN A 17 -2.06 2.96 -11.41
N VAL A 18 -2.53 4.18 -11.19
CA VAL A 18 -2.82 4.70 -9.85
C VAL A 18 -4.30 4.51 -9.57
N ASP A 19 -4.62 3.77 -8.52
CA ASP A 19 -6.01 3.56 -8.08
C ASP A 19 -6.18 4.11 -6.66
N THR A 20 -7.22 4.93 -6.48
CA THR A 20 -7.64 5.49 -5.18
C THR A 20 -8.86 4.70 -4.70
N GLU A 21 -8.66 3.87 -3.68
CA GLU A 21 -9.64 3.03 -2.97
C GLU A 21 -10.56 2.05 -3.76
N TYR A 22 -10.94 0.99 -3.03
CA TYR A 22 -11.69 -0.20 -3.45
C TYR A 22 -10.98 -1.09 -4.48
N ASN A 23 -9.86 -1.67 -4.07
CA ASN A 23 -9.31 -2.86 -4.72
C ASN A 23 -10.32 -4.02 -4.53
N ARG A 24 -11.30 -4.10 -5.44
CA ARG A 24 -12.33 -5.15 -5.48
C ARG A 24 -11.99 -6.16 -6.56
N ASN A 25 -11.97 -7.44 -6.21
CA ASN A 25 -11.99 -8.51 -7.19
C ASN A 25 -13.45 -8.96 -7.36
N ASN A 26 -14.06 -8.63 -8.50
CA ASN A 26 -15.45 -8.99 -8.83
C ASN A 26 -16.48 -8.61 -7.72
N GLY A 27 -16.32 -7.44 -7.10
CA GLY A 27 -17.21 -6.94 -6.04
C GLY A 27 -16.77 -7.21 -4.60
N LYS A 28 -15.80 -8.11 -4.35
CA LYS A 28 -15.26 -8.41 -3.01
C LYS A 28 -14.00 -7.60 -2.71
N VAL A 29 -13.90 -7.04 -1.51
CA VAL A 29 -12.71 -6.31 -1.04
C VAL A 29 -11.55 -7.29 -0.89
N LYS A 30 -10.39 -7.01 -1.51
CA LYS A 30 -9.19 -7.83 -1.33
C LYS A 30 -8.73 -7.77 0.13
N THR A 31 -8.20 -8.85 0.67
CA THR A 31 -7.75 -8.93 2.07
C THR A 31 -6.27 -9.24 2.16
N ILE A 32 -5.65 -9.13 3.34
CA ILE A 32 -4.26 -9.49 3.64
C ILE A 32 -4.20 -10.13 5.01
N TYR A 33 -3.22 -11.00 5.21
CA TYR A 33 -2.87 -11.47 6.55
C TYR A 33 -1.95 -10.46 7.22
N ASN A 34 -2.30 -10.04 8.44
CA ASN A 34 -1.36 -9.34 9.31
C ASN A 34 -0.43 -10.36 10.02
N ASP A 35 0.51 -9.87 10.83
CA ASP A 35 1.45 -10.71 11.57
C ASP A 35 0.76 -11.70 12.54
N ASP A 36 -0.47 -11.40 12.96
CA ASP A 36 -1.30 -12.27 13.81
C ASP A 36 -2.15 -13.27 13.00
N LEU A 37 -1.90 -13.44 11.69
CA LEU A 37 -2.69 -14.28 10.78
C LEU A 37 -4.19 -13.90 10.71
N LYS A 38 -4.52 -12.64 11.04
CA LYS A 38 -5.88 -12.11 10.87
C LYS A 38 -6.06 -11.54 9.47
N VAL A 39 -7.22 -11.84 8.89
CA VAL A 39 -7.66 -11.28 7.60
C VAL A 39 -8.03 -9.81 7.80
N VAL A 40 -7.27 -8.92 7.18
CA VAL A 40 -7.48 -7.47 7.19
C VAL A 40 -7.80 -7.02 5.77
N SER A 41 -8.86 -6.25 5.58
CA SER A 41 -9.20 -5.68 4.27
C SER A 41 -8.10 -4.73 3.78
N ILE A 42 -7.71 -4.85 2.51
CA ILE A 42 -6.80 -3.90 1.86
C ILE A 42 -7.60 -2.67 1.51
N VAL A 43 -7.59 -1.70 2.42
CA VAL A 43 -8.16 -0.37 2.21
C VAL A 43 -7.00 0.61 2.36
N CYS A 44 -6.12 0.62 1.34
CA CYS A 44 -5.10 1.66 1.22
C CYS A 44 -5.71 2.87 0.52
N ASP A 45 -5.30 4.07 0.94
CA ASP A 45 -5.74 5.31 0.30
C ASP A 45 -5.34 5.36 -1.18
N LEU A 46 -4.14 4.87 -1.52
CA LEU A 46 -3.65 4.82 -2.88
C LEU A 46 -2.75 3.61 -3.12
N ILE A 47 -2.94 2.99 -4.29
CA ILE A 47 -2.06 1.92 -4.78
C ILE A 47 -1.59 2.21 -6.19
N VAL A 48 -0.39 1.74 -6.52
CA VAL A 48 0.17 1.74 -7.86
C VAL A 48 0.48 0.31 -8.26
N HIS A 49 -0.16 -0.17 -9.32
CA HIS A 49 -0.04 -1.55 -9.78
C HIS A 49 -0.25 -1.70 -11.28
N SER A 50 0.25 -2.77 -11.87
CA SER A 50 0.13 -3.05 -13.31
C SER A 50 -1.22 -3.65 -13.69
N ARG A 51 -2.10 -3.92 -12.71
CA ARG A 51 -3.37 -4.62 -12.89
C ARG A 51 -3.20 -6.02 -13.50
N GLY A 52 -2.10 -6.69 -13.15
CA GLY A 52 -1.73 -8.01 -13.63
C GLY A 52 -0.99 -8.04 -14.98
N GLU A 53 -0.71 -6.89 -15.61
CA GLU A 53 0.05 -6.85 -16.87
C GLU A 53 1.52 -7.25 -16.71
N ILE A 54 2.11 -7.04 -15.53
CA ILE A 54 3.50 -7.35 -15.19
C ILE A 54 3.50 -8.29 -13.98
N VAL A 55 3.35 -9.59 -14.23
CA VAL A 55 3.19 -10.61 -13.16
C VAL A 55 4.31 -10.58 -12.13
N GLU A 56 5.57 -10.45 -12.56
CA GLU A 56 6.74 -10.47 -11.65
C GLU A 56 6.81 -9.25 -10.73
N LYS A 57 6.15 -8.14 -11.09
CA LYS A 57 6.22 -6.86 -10.37
C LYS A 57 4.90 -6.12 -10.44
N ASP A 58 3.80 -6.79 -10.13
CA ASP A 58 2.48 -6.20 -10.30
C ASP A 58 2.25 -5.04 -9.32
N HIS A 59 2.68 -5.19 -8.07
CA HIS A 59 2.42 -4.25 -6.98
C HIS A 59 3.63 -3.34 -6.73
N LEU A 60 3.52 -2.05 -7.08
CA LEU A 60 4.66 -1.13 -7.00
C LEU A 60 4.64 -0.29 -5.72
N ILE A 61 3.55 0.45 -5.47
CA ILE A 61 3.46 1.38 -4.34
C ILE A 61 2.15 1.18 -3.60
N ALA A 62 2.22 1.13 -2.27
CA ALA A 62 1.08 1.31 -1.38
C ALA A 62 1.31 2.58 -0.54
N LEU A 63 0.30 3.46 -0.46
CA LEU A 63 0.36 4.72 0.27
C LEU A 63 -0.81 4.79 1.25
N GLU A 64 -0.48 5.09 2.51
CA GLU A 64 -1.43 5.45 3.56
C GLU A 64 -1.24 6.92 3.94
N MET A 65 -2.35 7.65 4.05
CA MET A 65 -2.39 9.06 4.38
C MET A 65 -3.30 9.32 5.57
N ILE A 66 -2.72 9.87 6.64
CA ILE A 66 -3.47 10.14 7.87
C ILE A 66 -3.23 11.54 8.42
N LYS A 67 -4.25 12.09 9.08
CA LYS A 67 -4.13 13.38 9.78
C LYS A 67 -3.54 13.16 11.16
N ALA A 68 -2.61 14.01 11.58
CA ALA A 68 -1.84 13.84 12.81
C ALA A 68 -2.67 13.74 14.10
N TYR A 69 -3.88 14.33 14.13
CA TYR A 69 -4.78 14.27 15.28
C TYR A 69 -5.52 12.94 15.43
N ARG A 70 -5.40 12.02 14.48
CA ARG A 70 -6.05 10.71 14.54
C ARG A 70 -5.46 9.88 15.68
N LYS A 71 -6.28 8.97 16.22
CA LYS A 71 -5.89 8.07 17.31
C LYS A 71 -4.64 7.28 16.92
N VAL A 72 -3.76 7.05 17.90
CA VAL A 72 -2.52 6.27 17.72
C VAL A 72 -2.83 4.89 17.14
N GLU A 73 -3.85 4.20 17.64
CA GLU A 73 -4.30 2.91 17.13
C GLU A 73 -4.57 2.91 15.62
N ALA A 74 -5.22 3.95 15.09
CA ALA A 74 -5.47 4.05 13.65
C ALA A 74 -4.17 4.18 12.85
N LYS A 75 -3.22 4.96 13.37
CA LYS A 75 -1.89 5.13 12.76
C LYS A 75 -1.11 3.81 12.76
N GLU A 76 -1.13 3.08 13.87
CA GLU A 76 -0.45 1.79 13.97
C GLU A 76 -1.09 0.74 13.06
N ASN A 77 -2.42 0.77 12.88
CA ASN A 77 -3.10 -0.09 11.92
C ASN A 77 -2.67 0.19 10.46
N ASP A 78 -2.51 1.45 10.08
CA ASP A 78 -2.02 1.83 8.74
C ASP A 78 -0.58 1.34 8.52
N LYS A 79 0.30 1.51 9.52
CA LYS A 79 1.68 1.00 9.48
C LYS A 79 1.74 -0.53 9.40
N ALA A 80 0.94 -1.23 10.21
CA ALA A 80 0.86 -2.68 10.19
C ALA A 80 0.39 -3.20 8.81
N ARG A 81 -0.56 -2.49 8.17
CA ARG A 81 -0.99 -2.78 6.81
C ARG A 81 0.14 -2.61 5.80
N LEU A 82 0.92 -1.53 5.88
CA LEU A 82 2.09 -1.33 4.99
C LEU A 82 3.19 -2.38 5.21
N VAL A 83 3.42 -2.81 6.45
CA VAL A 83 4.32 -3.93 6.77
C VAL A 83 3.83 -5.19 6.05
N ALA A 84 2.56 -5.55 6.21
CA ALA A 84 1.99 -6.74 5.58
C ALA A 84 2.07 -6.69 4.04
N LEU A 85 1.71 -5.55 3.43
CA LEU A 85 1.69 -5.37 1.97
C LEU A 85 3.07 -5.45 1.32
N THR A 86 4.11 -5.02 2.04
CA THR A 86 5.48 -4.95 1.51
C THR A 86 6.30 -6.21 1.77
N LYS A 87 5.73 -7.25 2.39
CA LYS A 87 6.41 -8.55 2.52
C LYS A 87 6.60 -9.21 1.15
N ASP A 88 7.74 -9.87 0.97
CA ASP A 88 8.08 -10.62 -0.26
C ASP A 88 7.10 -11.78 -0.49
N SER A 89 6.73 -12.49 0.59
CA SER A 89 5.78 -13.61 0.58
C SER A 89 5.22 -13.82 1.99
N TYR A 90 4.11 -14.55 2.07
CA TYR A 90 3.60 -15.14 3.31
C TYR A 90 3.98 -16.63 3.33
N ASP A 91 5.22 -16.97 3.65
CA ASP A 91 5.76 -18.34 3.50
C ASP A 91 4.97 -19.46 4.21
N GLU A 92 4.00 -19.15 5.07
CA GLU A 92 3.27 -20.14 5.90
C GLU A 92 1.73 -20.10 5.77
N VAL A 93 1.15 -19.31 4.85
CA VAL A 93 -0.33 -19.12 4.78
C VAL A 93 -0.94 -19.45 3.42
N TRP A 94 -0.18 -20.04 2.49
CA TRP A 94 -0.68 -20.37 1.15
C TRP A 94 -1.25 -21.79 1.08
N SER A 95 -2.58 -21.91 0.98
CA SER A 95 -3.20 -23.06 0.32
C SER A 95 -2.97 -22.94 -1.19
N PHE A 96 -1.91 -23.59 -1.67
CA PHE A 96 -1.57 -23.77 -3.07
C PHE A 96 -2.56 -24.75 -3.73
N ASP A 97 -3.76 -24.28 -4.12
CA ASP A 97 -4.71 -25.06 -4.92
C ASP A 97 -4.62 -24.79 -6.44
N GLY A 98 -3.80 -23.81 -6.83
CA GLY A 98 -3.49 -23.50 -8.23
C GLY A 98 -4.68 -23.05 -9.08
N LYS A 99 -5.85 -22.76 -8.48
CA LYS A 99 -7.08 -22.38 -9.21
C LYS A 99 -7.66 -21.05 -8.75
N THR A 100 -7.36 -20.60 -7.55
CA THR A 100 -7.99 -19.42 -6.96
C THR A 100 -7.09 -18.19 -7.16
N LEU A 101 -7.61 -17.14 -7.82
CA LEU A 101 -6.97 -15.82 -7.87
C LEU A 101 -6.55 -15.42 -6.45
N PRO A 102 -5.33 -14.90 -6.22
CA PRO A 102 -4.85 -14.67 -4.87
C PRO A 102 -5.84 -13.75 -4.14
N GLU A 103 -6.52 -14.30 -3.13
CA GLU A 103 -7.42 -13.57 -2.23
C GLU A 103 -6.64 -12.54 -1.40
N HIS A 104 -5.31 -12.73 -1.33
CA HIS A 104 -4.36 -11.97 -0.55
C HIS A 104 -3.30 -11.27 -1.42
N VAL A 105 -3.13 -9.96 -1.24
CA VAL A 105 -2.20 -9.14 -2.03
C VAL A 105 -0.99 -8.76 -1.17
N CYS A 106 0.21 -9.17 -1.58
CA CYS A 106 1.48 -8.73 -1.01
C CYS A 106 2.51 -8.52 -2.12
N GLY A 107 3.75 -8.21 -1.75
CA GLY A 107 4.83 -7.96 -2.71
C GLY A 107 4.84 -6.53 -3.26
N TYR A 108 4.25 -5.56 -2.55
CA TYR A 108 4.45 -4.15 -2.89
C TYR A 108 5.92 -3.77 -2.71
N GLU A 109 6.54 -3.21 -3.77
CA GLU A 109 7.96 -2.83 -3.74
C GLU A 109 8.25 -1.71 -2.73
N LEU A 110 7.29 -0.78 -2.54
CA LEU A 110 7.40 0.34 -1.60
C LEU A 110 6.07 0.62 -0.89
N GLY A 111 6.12 0.64 0.44
CA GLY A 111 5.07 1.18 1.29
C GLY A 111 5.42 2.58 1.78
N ILE A 112 4.45 3.48 1.79
CA ILE A 112 4.62 4.87 2.23
C ILE A 112 3.55 5.19 3.26
N TYR A 113 3.98 5.54 4.46
CA TYR A 113 3.11 6.16 5.46
C TYR A 113 3.29 7.67 5.39
N TYR A 114 2.20 8.42 5.29
CA TYR A 114 2.20 9.87 5.18
C TYR A 114 1.27 10.47 6.24
N GLU A 115 1.86 11.07 7.27
CA GLU A 115 1.13 11.76 8.31
C GLU A 115 1.22 13.28 8.14
N MET A 116 0.06 13.96 8.07
CA MET A 116 -0.01 15.41 7.92
C MET A 116 -0.45 16.10 9.21
N ASN A 117 0.40 16.96 9.74
CA ASN A 117 0.10 17.88 10.83
C ASN A 117 -0.06 19.31 10.31
N ARG A 118 -1.30 19.69 10.00
CA ARG A 118 -1.63 21.05 9.54
C ARG A 118 -1.40 22.14 10.59
N LYS A 119 -1.48 21.83 11.89
CA LYS A 119 -1.29 22.83 12.95
C LYS A 119 0.16 23.31 13.02
N CYS A 120 1.09 22.40 12.79
CA CYS A 120 2.52 22.68 12.82
C CYS A 120 3.14 22.85 11.42
N SER A 121 2.32 22.74 10.36
CA SER A 121 2.79 22.65 8.97
C SER A 121 3.88 21.60 8.80
N LEU A 122 3.69 20.41 9.37
CA LEU A 122 4.64 19.30 9.29
C LEU A 122 4.02 18.12 8.54
N ILE A 123 4.88 17.43 7.79
CA ILE A 123 4.58 16.13 7.20
C ILE A 123 5.60 15.16 7.78
N TYR A 124 5.11 14.03 8.30
CA TYR A 124 5.93 12.91 8.70
C TYR A 124 5.74 11.78 7.69
N ILE A 125 6.84 11.21 7.21
CA ILE A 125 6.84 10.17 6.17
C ILE A 125 7.65 8.99 6.67
N GLU A 126 7.14 7.77 6.49
CA GLU A 126 7.91 6.53 6.68
C GLU A 126 7.89 5.68 5.41
N TYR A 127 9.02 5.06 5.09
CA TYR A 127 9.14 4.12 3.98
C TYR A 127 9.28 2.69 4.48
N TYR A 128 8.54 1.78 3.86
CA TYR A 128 8.48 0.37 4.18
C TYR A 128 8.91 -0.46 2.98
N ILE A 129 9.80 -1.41 3.18
CA ILE A 129 10.28 -2.37 2.17
C ILE A 129 10.48 -3.72 2.85
N LYS A 130 10.04 -4.81 2.21
CA LYS A 130 10.20 -6.18 2.74
C LYS A 130 9.62 -6.36 4.15
N GLY A 131 8.49 -5.72 4.41
CA GLY A 131 7.80 -5.75 5.71
C GLY A 131 8.55 -5.03 6.83
N LYS A 132 9.48 -4.12 6.53
CA LYS A 132 10.24 -3.38 7.54
C LYS A 132 10.26 -1.90 7.22
N MET A 133 10.17 -1.07 8.27
CA MET A 133 10.39 0.37 8.17
C MET A 133 11.88 0.62 7.91
N LEU A 134 12.19 1.25 6.78
CA LEU A 134 13.54 1.49 6.31
C LEU A 134 14.05 2.86 6.73
N LYS A 135 13.23 3.90 6.54
CA LYS A 135 13.58 5.31 6.80
C LYS A 135 12.34 6.11 7.17
N ASN A 136 12.55 7.18 7.93
CA ASN A 136 11.53 8.20 8.20
C ASN A 136 12.09 9.61 7.98
N TYR A 137 11.18 10.55 7.73
CA TYR A 137 11.48 11.97 7.51
C TYR A 137 10.42 12.84 8.14
N THR A 138 10.83 14.01 8.62
CA THR A 138 9.93 15.10 8.99
C THR A 138 10.22 16.29 8.10
N LEU A 139 9.22 16.71 7.32
CA LEU A 139 9.30 17.84 6.40
C LEU A 139 8.44 18.98 6.93
N LYS A 140 8.95 20.21 6.83
CA LYS A 140 8.17 21.41 7.10
C LYS A 140 7.58 21.94 5.81
N ILE A 141 6.27 22.18 5.80
CA ILE A 141 5.57 22.86 4.73
C ILE A 141 5.74 24.36 4.99
N CYS A 142 6.43 25.05 4.08
CA CYS A 142 6.57 26.50 4.08
C CYS A 142 5.34 27.17 3.46
#